data_AF-A0A142C1T3-F1
#
_entry.id   AF-A0A142C1T3-F1
#
_cell.length_a   1.000
_cell.length_b   1.000
_cell.length_c   1.000
_cell.angle_alpha   90.00
_cell.angle_beta   90.00
_cell.angle_gamma   90.00
#
_symmetry.space_group_name_H-M   'P 1'
#
loop_
_entity.id
_entity.type
_entity.pdbx_description
1 polymer ?
#
loop_
_entity_poly.entity_id
_entity_poly.type
_entity_poly.pdbx_seq_one_letter_code
_entity_poly.pdbx_strand_id
1 'polypeptide(L)' 'TACQLATAKTYSTGRQKHRALRSTDKNIKLSRRCNDPGGSCTRHYHCCQLYCNKQESVCLENEPVF' A
#
# COMPACT_ATOMS: atom_id res chain seq x y z
N THR A 1 7.14 55.03 -7.87
CA THR A 1 6.13 55.15 -6.80
C THR A 1 6.13 53.88 -5.99
N ALA A 2 6.45 53.95 -4.70
CA ALA A 2 6.58 52.79 -3.81
C ALA A 2 5.46 52.83 -2.76
N CYS A 3 4.64 51.78 -2.67
CA CYS A 3 3.53 51.70 -1.72
C CYS A 3 4.01 51.12 -0.39
N GLN A 4 3.87 51.90 0.69
CA GLN A 4 3.91 51.38 2.05
C GLN A 4 2.50 50.93 2.46
N LEU A 5 2.37 49.72 2.99
CA LEU A 5 1.20 49.28 3.75
C LEU A 5 1.69 48.55 5.00
N ALA A 6 1.77 49.28 6.11
CA ALA A 6 1.84 48.69 7.44
C ALA A 6 0.40 48.38 7.88
N THR A 7 0.05 47.09 7.94
CA THR A 7 -1.23 46.64 8.51
C THR A 7 -0.99 45.84 9.78
N ALA A 8 -1.69 46.29 10.82
CA ALA A 8 -1.53 46.01 12.23
C ALA A 8 -1.50 44.52 12.61
N LYS A 9 -0.71 44.23 13.65
CA LYS A 9 -0.85 43.02 14.48
C LYS A 9 -2.23 43.06 15.15
N THR A 10 -3.10 42.12 14.79
CA THR A 10 -4.24 41.72 15.61
C THR A 10 -4.06 40.26 15.99
N TYR A 11 -3.77 40.06 17.28
CA TYR A 11 -3.90 38.79 17.96
C TYR A 11 -5.31 38.24 17.73
N SER A 12 -5.42 37.01 17.22
CA SER A 12 -6.64 36.22 17.41
C SER A 12 -6.27 34.75 17.61
N THR A 13 -6.64 34.30 18.80
CA THR A 13 -6.39 33.02 19.44
C THR A 13 -7.00 31.86 18.65
N GLY A 14 -6.31 30.73 18.61
CA GLY A 14 -6.96 29.41 18.42
C GLY A 14 -7.31 29.02 16.98
N ARG A 15 -6.31 28.69 16.17
CA ARG A 15 -6.52 27.70 15.11
C ARG A 15 -5.96 26.37 15.57
N GLN A 16 -6.84 25.58 16.19
CA GLN A 16 -6.79 24.13 16.15
C GLN A 16 -6.58 23.78 14.67
N LYS A 17 -5.33 23.52 14.28
CA LYS A 17 -5.02 23.04 12.95
C LYS A 17 -5.81 21.75 12.84
N HIS A 18 -6.91 21.81 12.08
CA HIS A 18 -7.58 20.62 11.58
C HIS A 18 -6.46 19.70 11.13
N ARG A 19 -6.20 18.66 11.93
CA ARG A 19 -5.35 17.57 11.50
C ARG A 19 -6.18 17.03 10.35
N ALA A 20 -5.83 17.46 9.14
CA ALA A 20 -6.46 16.98 7.93
C ALA A 20 -6.51 15.48 8.12
N LEU A 21 -7.73 14.94 8.24
CA LEU A 21 -7.94 13.53 8.04
C LEU A 21 -7.34 13.31 6.66
N ARG A 22 -6.09 12.84 6.63
CA ARG A 22 -5.53 12.23 5.45
C ARG A 22 -6.45 11.04 5.24
N SER A 23 -7.52 11.27 4.48
CA SER A 23 -8.11 10.26 3.64
C SER A 23 -7.01 9.90 2.67
N THR A 24 -6.03 9.12 3.16
CA THR A 24 -5.34 8.23 2.27
C THR A 24 -6.45 7.29 1.88
N ASP A 25 -6.99 7.56 0.69
CA ASP A 25 -7.69 6.60 -0.12
C ASP A 25 -6.78 5.39 -0.21
N LYS A 26 -6.82 4.57 0.84
CA LYS A 26 -6.22 3.27 0.93
C LYS A 26 -7.18 2.40 0.13
N ASN A 27 -7.25 2.67 -1.17
CA ASN A 27 -7.19 1.65 -2.19
C ASN A 27 -5.90 0.84 -1.98
N ILE A 28 -5.74 0.26 -0.79
CA ILE A 28 -5.03 -0.98 -0.60
C ILE A 28 -5.96 -1.97 -1.27
N LYS A 29 -5.99 -1.94 -2.60
CA LYS A 29 -6.27 -3.13 -3.38
C LYS A 29 -5.26 -4.12 -2.85
N LEU A 30 -5.70 -4.92 -1.88
CA LEU A 30 -5.09 -6.18 -1.51
C LEU A 30 -5.26 -7.13 -2.69
N SER A 31 -4.82 -6.73 -3.88
CA SER A 31 -4.38 -7.67 -4.88
C SER A 31 -3.16 -8.32 -4.24
N ARG A 32 -3.40 -9.31 -3.37
CA ARG A 32 -2.36 -10.23 -2.92
C ARG A 32 -1.78 -10.76 -4.23
N ARG A 33 -0.60 -10.28 -4.57
CA ARG A 33 0.13 -10.84 -5.71
C ARG A 33 0.32 -12.31 -5.39
N CYS A 34 0.09 -13.15 -6.38
CA CYS A 34 0.49 -14.53 -6.27
C CYS A 34 2.02 -14.59 -6.14
N ASN A 35 2.50 -15.66 -5.52
CA ASN A 35 3.92 -15.92 -5.33
C ASN A 35 4.45 -16.69 -6.54
N ASP A 36 5.61 -16.26 -7.01
CA ASP A 36 6.40 -16.95 -8.02
C ASP A 36 6.94 -18.29 -7.49
N PRO A 37 7.43 -19.18 -8.36
CA PRO A 37 8.13 -20.39 -7.94
C PRO A 37 9.24 -20.11 -6.92
N GLY A 38 9.34 -20.94 -5.89
CA GLY A 38 10.21 -20.72 -4.72
C GLY A 38 9.61 -19.81 -3.65
N GLY A 39 8.55 -19.06 -3.96
CA GLY A 39 7.82 -18.26 -2.98
C GLY A 39 7.04 -19.12 -1.98
N SER A 40 6.88 -18.63 -0.75
CA SER A 40 6.20 -19.40 0.31
C SER A 40 4.70 -19.51 0.06
N CYS A 41 4.08 -20.61 0.46
CA CYS A 41 2.66 -20.82 0.27
C CYS A 41 2.08 -21.73 1.35
N THR A 42 0.79 -21.52 1.63
CA THR A 42 0.00 -22.40 2.52
C THR A 42 -1.20 -22.99 1.78
N ARG A 43 -1.60 -22.36 0.67
CA ARG A 43 -2.72 -22.76 -0.17
C ARG A 43 -2.31 -22.59 -1.63
N HIS A 44 -2.87 -23.43 -2.49
CA HIS A 44 -2.56 -23.46 -3.92
C HIS A 44 -2.76 -22.11 -4.62
N TYR A 45 -3.83 -21.38 -4.30
CA TYR A 45 -4.09 -20.06 -4.90
C TYR A 45 -3.13 -18.94 -4.44
N HIS A 46 -2.23 -19.20 -3.49
CA HIS A 46 -1.16 -18.25 -3.19
C HIS A 46 -0.11 -18.23 -4.30
N CYS A 47 0.04 -19.30 -5.08
CA CYS A 47 1.04 -19.42 -6.13
C CYS A 47 0.48 -18.99 -7.48
N CYS A 48 1.29 -18.38 -8.33
CA CYS A 48 0.84 -17.96 -9.67
C CYS A 48 0.51 -19.16 -10.56
N GLN A 49 1.20 -20.29 -10.33
CA GLN A 49 0.97 -21.57 -10.97
C GLN A 49 -0.22 -22.34 -10.37
N LEU A 50 -0.90 -21.77 -9.35
CA LEU A 50 -1.97 -22.42 -8.58
C LEU A 50 -1.55 -23.77 -7.97
N TYR A 51 -0.25 -23.97 -7.74
CA TYR A 51 0.31 -25.17 -7.14
C TYR A 51 1.26 -24.82 -6.01
N CYS A 52 0.99 -25.38 -4.84
CA CYS A 52 1.76 -25.18 -3.61
C CYS A 52 2.21 -26.55 -3.12
N ASN A 53 3.51 -26.79 -3.08
CA ASN A 53 4.05 -27.99 -2.46
C ASN A 53 3.86 -27.87 -0.94
N LYS A 54 3.02 -28.74 -0.36
CA LYS A 54 2.70 -28.70 1.07
C LYS A 54 3.81 -29.24 1.96
N GLN A 55 4.73 -30.05 1.42
CA GLN A 55 5.85 -30.59 2.18
C GLN A 55 6.86 -29.48 2.49
N GLU A 56 7.21 -28.70 1.47
CA GLU A 56 8.17 -27.60 1.58
C GLU A 56 7.50 -26.24 1.87
N SER A 57 6.17 -26.15 1.75
CA SER A 57 5.41 -24.90 1.83
C SER A 57 5.88 -23.84 0.83
N VAL A 58 6.22 -24.26 -0.40
CA VAL A 58 6.69 -23.40 -1.49
C VAL A 58 5.92 -23.62 -2.79
N CYS A 59 5.81 -22.56 -3.59
CA CYS A 59 5.28 -22.61 -4.94
C CYS A 59 6.28 -23.31 -5.86
N LEU A 60 5.80 -24.22 -6.71
CA LEU A 60 6.64 -24.83 -7.75
C LEU A 60 6.20 -24.33 -9.13
N GLU A 61 7.12 -24.39 -10.08
CA GLU A 61 6.77 -24.33 -11.49
C GLU A 61 5.79 -25.47 -11.78
N ASN A 62 4.76 -25.20 -12.58
CA ASN A 62 4.08 -26.30 -13.26
C ASN A 62 5.08 -26.80 -14.30
N GLU A 63 5.85 -27.83 -13.97
CA GLU A 63 6.72 -28.47 -14.96
C GLU A 63 5.80 -28.94 -16.11
N PRO A 64 6.03 -28.48 -17.35
CA PRO A 64 5.30 -29.02 -18.47
C PRO A 64 5.67 -30.51 -18.56
N VAL A 65 4.67 -31.36 -18.33
CA VAL A 65 4.78 -32.79 -18.63
C VAL A 65 4.99 -32.90 -20.14
N PHE A 66 6.25 -33.12 -20.56
CA PHE A 66 6.61 -33.44 -21.94
C PHE A 66 6.30 -34.91 -22.24
#